data_AF-A0A8B7NUI6-F1
#
_entry.id   AF-A0A8B7NUI6-F1
#
_cell.length_a   1.000
_cell.length_b   1.000
_cell.length_c   1.000
_cell.angle_alpha   90.00
_cell.angle_beta   90.00
_cell.angle_gamma   90.00
#
_symmetry.space_group_name_H-M   'P 1'
#
loop_
_entity.id
_entity.type
_entity.pdbx_description
1 polymer ?
#
loop_
_entity_poly.entity_id
_entity_poly.type
_entity_poly.pdbx_seq_one_letter_code
_entity_poly.pdbx_strand_id
1 'polypeptide(L)'
;MAACSQNITLVPGIELSPQEANRYKNIFAVQVPMCEVFRAVLKWECSDKQLGQTCADYFGQKKQQYEDRHAALVAEKNNKFKLPKIGLPTRTIEMLQEEPSKYDVTLMFSFLCEIFKSKVSYTHIGHVRSLSQLECLLKEAKNIRNAVMHEVADGAVNPMKFDEIVKAMHDVIDEASNVYSIPADEVTSFKSQIDGMWDEVRTDSEKAKAYCRFFLQTYGNKEAKVMWEAMLSEETLLFGDDNVECSKVFHSLELTLQKPKDQLECKISYTELLTGNDKFIVVIGDSGSGKSTLAKNLVIQHHIDGYDECHKDSYKVVQQMVNKMRNHECRVIITTRPSAADRLKDFLKREGVKFQEYEIAEICDLDDQLIFLEKYEKHVTPHAEKVVKSFSSLGPNIQELFSIQELFASKPVSMELRMNNALPPIWPSQKCENFEPLEVLTYVFMELSAAEESTVFWNNWPLLRDAVGGVAMHRWKQILLNCRDSQHIAEAIAGVYLAHSNNWCTDRGRGR
;
A
#
# COMPACT_ATOMS: atom_id res chain seq x y z
N MET A 1 -2.78 -2.68 49.79
CA MET A 1 -1.31 -2.46 49.89
C MET A 1 -0.67 -3.36 48.83
N ALA A 2 0.02 -2.92 47.78
CA ALA A 2 0.52 -1.63 47.34
C ALA A 2 0.03 -1.33 45.90
N ALA A 3 -0.29 -0.07 45.62
CA ALA A 3 -0.64 0.39 44.29
C ALA A 3 0.64 0.44 43.45
N CYS A 4 0.71 -0.38 42.39
CA CYS A 4 1.64 -0.14 41.28
C CYS A 4 1.09 1.02 40.44
N SER A 5 1.19 2.25 40.98
CA SER A 5 1.15 3.45 40.17
C SER A 5 2.50 3.57 39.45
N GLN A 6 2.69 2.78 38.39
CA GLN A 6 3.72 3.11 37.42
C GLN A 6 3.24 4.37 36.71
N ASN A 7 3.90 5.49 36.98
CA ASN A 7 3.74 6.71 36.23
C ASN A 7 3.99 6.36 34.76
N ILE A 8 2.93 6.34 33.95
CA ILE A 8 3.03 6.26 32.50
C ILE A 8 3.72 7.56 32.07
N THR A 9 5.01 7.48 31.78
CA THR A 9 5.77 8.60 31.24
C THR A 9 5.25 8.85 29.83
N LEU A 10 4.26 9.74 29.71
CA LEU A 10 3.70 10.16 28.43
C LEU A 10 4.80 10.82 27.59
N VAL A 11 5.01 10.31 26.37
CA VAL A 11 5.87 10.98 25.38
C VAL A 11 5.35 12.40 25.15
N PRO A 12 6.16 13.45 25.34
CA PRO A 12 5.73 14.83 25.10
C PRO A 12 5.40 15.05 23.63
N GLY A 13 4.26 15.69 23.32
CA GLY A 13 4.05 16.34 22.01
C GLY A 13 2.85 15.93 21.14
N ILE A 14 2.09 14.86 21.46
CA ILE A 14 0.93 14.47 20.63
C ILE A 14 -0.37 15.06 21.19
N GLU A 15 -0.69 16.33 20.95
CA GLU A 15 -2.01 16.86 21.33
C GLU A 15 -3.14 16.21 20.51
N LEU A 16 -3.90 15.31 21.12
CA LEU A 16 -5.11 14.75 20.50
C LEU A 16 -6.26 15.74 20.68
N SER A 17 -6.93 16.08 19.59
CA SER A 17 -8.19 16.82 19.64
C SER A 17 -9.28 15.97 20.34
N PRO A 18 -10.35 16.58 20.89
CA PRO A 18 -11.48 15.83 21.44
C PRO A 18 -12.11 14.83 20.45
N GLN A 19 -12.12 15.19 19.16
CA GLN A 19 -12.63 14.32 18.09
C GLN A 19 -11.72 13.10 17.88
N GLU A 20 -10.40 13.28 17.87
CA GLU A 20 -9.45 12.17 17.75
C GLU A 20 -9.47 11.27 18.99
N ALA A 21 -9.62 11.86 20.19
CA ALA A 21 -9.79 11.08 21.42
C ALA A 21 -11.05 10.19 21.35
N ASN A 22 -12.18 10.74 20.88
CA ASN A 22 -13.40 9.96 20.67
C ASN A 22 -13.22 8.88 19.61
N ARG A 23 -12.52 9.20 18.49
CA ARG A 23 -12.18 8.23 17.44
C ARG A 23 -11.47 7.01 18.01
N TYR A 24 -10.39 7.21 18.74
CA TYR A 24 -9.62 6.11 19.29
C TYR A 24 -10.37 5.34 20.37
N LYS A 25 -11.11 6.04 21.24
CA LYS A 25 -11.99 5.42 22.23
C LYS A 25 -13.03 4.50 21.58
N ASN A 26 -13.73 4.99 20.55
CA ASN A 26 -14.79 4.24 19.87
C ASN A 26 -14.21 3.06 19.08
N ILE A 27 -13.09 3.24 18.37
CA ILE A 27 -12.39 2.17 17.65
C ILE A 27 -11.94 1.07 18.63
N PHE A 28 -11.32 1.46 19.75
CA PHE A 28 -10.91 0.50 20.77
C PHE A 28 -12.11 -0.33 21.27
N ALA A 29 -13.22 0.33 21.60
CA ALA A 29 -14.41 -0.34 22.13
C ALA A 29 -14.98 -1.42 21.18
N VAL A 30 -14.95 -1.14 19.87
CA VAL A 30 -15.48 -2.09 18.86
C VAL A 30 -14.45 -3.13 18.40
N GLN A 31 -13.15 -2.90 18.58
CA GLN A 31 -12.10 -3.83 18.18
C GLN A 31 -11.69 -4.80 19.28
N VAL A 32 -11.74 -4.38 20.54
CA VAL A 32 -11.19 -5.15 21.65
C VAL A 32 -12.34 -5.74 22.50
N PRO A 33 -13.08 -4.97 23.30
CA PRO A 33 -14.17 -5.52 24.11
C PRO A 33 -15.32 -6.15 23.31
N MET A 34 -15.75 -5.53 22.21
CA MET A 34 -16.83 -6.10 21.40
C MET A 34 -16.43 -7.44 20.79
N CYS A 35 -15.16 -7.58 20.38
CA CYS A 35 -14.62 -8.87 19.95
C CYS A 35 -14.68 -9.90 21.08
N GLU A 36 -14.32 -9.54 22.32
CA GLU A 36 -14.44 -10.44 23.48
C GLU A 36 -15.89 -10.87 23.74
N VAL A 37 -16.87 -9.97 23.60
CA VAL A 37 -18.30 -10.32 23.73
C VAL A 37 -18.70 -11.34 22.65
N PHE A 38 -18.34 -11.11 21.39
CA PHE A 38 -18.65 -12.06 20.31
C PHE A 38 -17.95 -13.40 20.51
N ARG A 39 -16.70 -13.40 21.02
CA ARG A 39 -15.97 -14.63 21.37
C ARG A 39 -16.64 -15.40 22.50
N ALA A 40 -17.17 -14.71 23.51
CA ALA A 40 -17.92 -15.34 24.59
C ALA A 40 -19.19 -16.01 24.06
N VAL A 41 -19.96 -15.31 23.21
CA VAL A 41 -21.15 -15.89 22.56
C VAL A 41 -20.78 -17.11 21.70
N LEU A 42 -19.69 -17.01 20.93
CA LEU A 42 -19.17 -18.13 20.14
C LEU A 42 -18.79 -19.31 21.03
N LYS A 43 -18.13 -19.07 22.16
CA LYS A 43 -17.74 -20.10 23.12
C LYS A 43 -18.96 -20.78 23.76
N TRP A 44 -20.01 -20.02 24.10
CA TRP A 44 -21.25 -20.57 24.64
C TRP A 44 -22.01 -21.36 23.59
N GLU A 45 -22.10 -20.88 22.35
CA GLU A 45 -22.72 -21.60 21.24
C GLU A 45 -22.00 -22.92 20.94
N CYS A 46 -20.67 -22.89 20.95
CA CYS A 46 -19.82 -24.05 20.67
C CYS A 46 -19.42 -24.83 21.94
N SER A 47 -20.21 -24.77 23.03
CA SER A 47 -19.84 -25.44 24.29
C SER A 47 -19.78 -26.98 24.17
N ASP A 48 -20.46 -27.56 23.18
CA ASP A 48 -20.49 -28.99 22.87
C ASP A 48 -19.41 -29.42 21.85
N LYS A 49 -18.51 -28.51 21.49
CA LYS A 49 -17.39 -28.75 20.58
C LYS A 49 -16.35 -29.70 21.20
N GLN A 50 -15.83 -30.63 20.40
CA GLN A 50 -14.82 -31.58 20.86
C GLN A 50 -13.45 -30.92 21.04
N LEU A 51 -12.63 -31.45 21.96
CA LEU A 51 -11.27 -30.96 22.18
C LEU A 51 -10.43 -31.11 20.90
N GLY A 52 -9.78 -30.02 20.47
CA GLY A 52 -8.94 -29.99 19.26
C GLY A 52 -9.71 -29.81 17.94
N GLN A 53 -11.04 -29.78 17.97
CA GLN A 53 -11.85 -29.46 16.80
C GLN A 53 -11.66 -27.97 16.43
N THR A 54 -11.70 -27.60 15.14
CA THR A 54 -11.75 -26.18 14.72
C THR A 54 -13.20 -25.67 14.65
N CYS A 55 -13.42 -24.36 14.52
CA CYS A 55 -14.77 -23.84 14.30
C CYS A 55 -15.30 -24.24 12.91
N ALA A 56 -14.43 -24.38 11.91
CA ALA A 56 -14.76 -24.95 10.61
C ALA A 56 -15.27 -26.40 10.71
N ASP A 57 -14.57 -27.25 11.46
CA ASP A 57 -14.97 -28.65 11.66
C ASP A 57 -16.33 -28.76 12.39
N TYR A 58 -16.51 -27.92 13.41
CA TYR A 58 -17.77 -27.84 14.15
C TYR A 58 -18.93 -27.42 13.24
N PHE A 59 -18.73 -26.41 12.39
CA PHE A 59 -19.71 -25.99 11.41
C PHE A 59 -20.07 -27.11 10.44
N GLY A 60 -19.06 -27.79 9.89
CA GLY A 60 -19.26 -28.93 8.98
C GLY A 60 -20.13 -30.02 9.61
N GLN A 61 -19.87 -30.35 10.89
CA GLN A 61 -20.65 -31.32 11.63
C GLN A 61 -22.10 -30.87 11.83
N LYS A 62 -22.34 -29.62 12.26
CA LYS A 62 -23.70 -29.09 12.47
C LYS A 62 -24.48 -28.98 11.16
N LYS A 63 -23.81 -28.58 10.08
CA LYS A 63 -24.39 -28.54 8.74
C LYS A 63 -24.82 -29.94 8.29
N GLN A 64 -23.96 -30.94 8.43
CA GLN A 64 -24.30 -32.33 8.07
C GLN A 64 -25.49 -32.83 8.90
N GLN A 65 -25.50 -32.60 10.22
CA GLN A 65 -26.61 -32.97 11.09
C GLN A 65 -27.94 -32.32 10.66
N TYR A 66 -27.89 -31.06 10.23
CA TYR A 66 -29.05 -30.35 9.69
C TYR A 66 -29.52 -30.97 8.37
N GLU A 67 -28.61 -31.26 7.44
CA GLU A 67 -28.92 -31.87 6.14
C GLU A 67 -29.49 -33.29 6.28
N ASP A 68 -28.91 -34.11 7.15
CA ASP A 68 -29.38 -35.48 7.43
C ASP A 68 -30.80 -35.46 8.01
N ARG A 69 -31.06 -34.59 9.00
CA ARG A 69 -32.39 -34.42 9.59
C ARG A 69 -33.40 -33.90 8.57
N HIS A 70 -32.96 -32.99 7.70
CA HIS A 70 -33.80 -32.48 6.63
C HIS A 70 -34.18 -33.60 5.65
N ALA A 71 -33.22 -34.41 5.21
CA ALA A 71 -33.47 -35.55 4.33
C ALA A 71 -34.46 -36.54 4.95
N ALA A 72 -34.32 -36.85 6.25
CA ALA A 72 -35.26 -37.71 6.98
C ALA A 72 -36.69 -37.13 7.00
N LEU A 73 -36.85 -35.83 7.26
CA LEU A 73 -38.16 -35.18 7.30
C LEU A 73 -38.84 -35.10 5.94
N VAL A 74 -38.07 -34.87 4.87
CA VAL A 74 -38.57 -34.90 3.49
C VAL A 74 -39.10 -36.29 3.15
N ALA A 75 -38.39 -37.34 3.58
CA ALA A 75 -38.81 -38.72 3.39
C ALA A 75 -40.07 -39.09 4.19
N GLU A 76 -40.25 -38.55 5.40
CA GLU A 76 -41.40 -38.88 6.27
C GLU A 76 -42.71 -38.13 5.94
N LYS A 77 -42.65 -36.87 5.49
CA LYS A 77 -43.83 -35.99 5.53
C LYS A 77 -44.37 -35.45 4.20
N ASN A 78 -43.87 -35.87 3.03
CA ASN A 78 -44.27 -35.29 1.73
C ASN A 78 -44.28 -33.74 1.78
N ASN A 79 -43.36 -33.17 2.55
CA ASN A 79 -43.49 -31.82 3.07
C ASN A 79 -42.94 -30.83 2.04
N LYS A 80 -43.77 -29.87 1.60
CA LYS A 80 -43.41 -28.86 0.59
C LYS A 80 -42.60 -27.67 1.15
N PHE A 81 -42.15 -27.73 2.40
CA PHE A 81 -41.42 -26.63 3.03
C PHE A 81 -40.00 -26.53 2.50
N LYS A 82 -39.69 -25.42 1.82
CA LYS A 82 -38.31 -25.06 1.46
C LYS A 82 -37.59 -24.57 2.70
N LEU A 83 -36.74 -25.41 3.27
CA LEU A 83 -35.86 -25.02 4.37
C LEU A 83 -34.71 -24.13 3.87
N PRO A 84 -34.21 -23.21 4.70
CA PRO A 84 -33.13 -22.32 4.32
C PRO A 84 -31.87 -23.14 4.02
N LYS A 85 -31.18 -22.77 2.94
CA LYS A 85 -29.83 -23.27 2.67
C LYS A 85 -28.88 -22.67 3.71
N ILE A 86 -28.02 -23.53 4.25
CA ILE A 86 -27.00 -23.14 5.22
C ILE A 86 -25.65 -23.30 4.55
N GLY A 87 -24.82 -22.27 4.63
CA GLY A 87 -23.52 -22.28 3.99
C GLY A 87 -22.73 -21.00 4.24
N LEU A 88 -21.43 -21.19 4.41
CA LEU A 88 -20.45 -20.11 4.48
C LEU A 88 -19.62 -20.08 3.19
N PRO A 89 -19.17 -18.90 2.73
CA PRO A 89 -18.21 -18.78 1.63
C PRO A 89 -16.91 -19.55 1.93
N THR A 90 -16.22 -20.05 0.89
CA THR A 90 -14.96 -20.80 1.04
C THR A 90 -13.93 -20.05 1.88
N ARG A 91 -13.69 -18.77 1.58
CA ARG A 91 -12.78 -17.91 2.34
C ARG A 91 -13.14 -17.82 3.83
N THR A 92 -14.43 -17.80 4.15
CA THR A 92 -14.90 -17.77 5.54
C THR A 92 -14.60 -19.09 6.26
N ILE A 93 -14.71 -20.21 5.56
CA ILE A 93 -14.37 -21.53 6.12
C ILE A 93 -12.87 -21.63 6.39
N GLU A 94 -12.03 -21.16 5.46
CA GLU A 94 -10.57 -21.09 5.63
C GLU A 94 -10.20 -20.27 6.88
N MET A 95 -10.78 -19.09 7.06
CA MET A 95 -10.54 -18.26 8.25
C MET A 95 -10.97 -18.94 9.56
N LEU A 96 -12.02 -19.78 9.55
CA LEU A 96 -12.51 -20.51 10.72
C LEU A 96 -11.64 -21.73 11.10
N GLN A 97 -10.59 -22.04 10.31
CA GLN A 97 -9.56 -23.00 10.69
C GLN A 97 -8.51 -22.38 11.61
N GLU A 98 -8.41 -21.05 11.65
CA GLU A 98 -7.49 -20.34 12.53
C GLU A 98 -7.96 -20.32 13.99
N GLU A 99 -7.10 -19.84 14.90
CA GLU A 99 -7.45 -19.67 16.30
C GLU A 99 -8.56 -18.61 16.49
N PRO A 100 -9.57 -18.85 17.37
CA PRO A 100 -10.66 -17.90 17.61
C PRO A 100 -10.24 -16.51 18.09
N SER A 101 -9.03 -16.39 18.64
CA SER A 101 -8.41 -15.10 19.02
C SER A 101 -8.22 -14.17 17.82
N LYS A 102 -8.11 -14.70 16.60
CA LYS A 102 -7.91 -13.93 15.36
C LYS A 102 -9.20 -13.55 14.66
N TYR A 103 -10.34 -14.05 15.12
CA TYR A 103 -11.61 -13.76 14.46
C TYR A 103 -12.05 -12.33 14.74
N ASP A 104 -12.57 -11.65 13.71
CA ASP A 104 -13.23 -10.36 13.85
C ASP A 104 -14.74 -10.52 14.08
N VAL A 105 -15.41 -9.42 14.45
CA VAL A 105 -16.85 -9.38 14.71
C VAL A 105 -17.67 -9.84 13.50
N THR A 106 -17.22 -9.53 12.28
CA THR A 106 -17.96 -9.85 11.04
C THR A 106 -17.93 -11.35 10.74
N LEU A 107 -16.76 -11.98 10.92
CA LEU A 107 -16.56 -13.41 10.79
C LEU A 107 -17.40 -14.17 11.82
N MET A 108 -17.29 -13.78 13.10
CA MET A 108 -18.06 -14.40 14.18
C MET A 108 -19.57 -14.26 13.98
N PHE A 109 -20.05 -13.08 13.59
CA PHE A 109 -21.45 -12.85 13.27
C PHE A 109 -21.94 -13.78 12.15
N SER A 110 -21.18 -13.85 11.05
CA SER A 110 -21.57 -14.64 9.87
C SER A 110 -21.67 -16.12 10.20
N PHE A 111 -20.70 -16.63 10.97
CA PHE A 111 -20.73 -17.99 11.50
C PHE A 111 -21.96 -18.24 12.39
N LEU A 112 -22.19 -17.39 13.39
CA LEU A 112 -23.29 -17.53 14.34
C LEU A 112 -24.65 -17.51 13.64
N CYS A 113 -24.86 -16.62 12.66
CA CYS A 113 -26.08 -16.58 11.84
C CYS A 113 -26.35 -17.92 11.13
N GLU A 114 -25.34 -18.54 10.52
CA GLU A 114 -25.53 -19.82 9.84
C GLU A 114 -25.81 -20.96 10.83
N ILE A 115 -25.17 -20.94 12.00
CA ILE A 115 -25.47 -21.89 13.08
C ILE A 115 -26.91 -21.71 13.59
N PHE A 116 -27.37 -20.47 13.80
CA PHE A 116 -28.74 -20.21 14.24
C PHE A 116 -29.76 -20.69 13.23
N LYS A 117 -29.53 -20.49 11.93
CA LYS A 117 -30.38 -21.06 10.86
C LYS A 117 -30.51 -22.57 10.97
N SER A 118 -29.44 -23.28 11.35
CA SER A 118 -29.47 -24.74 11.54
C SER A 118 -30.36 -25.17 12.71
N LYS A 119 -30.55 -24.29 13.69
CA LYS A 119 -31.36 -24.54 14.89
C LYS A 119 -32.82 -24.08 14.76
N VAL A 120 -33.13 -23.16 13.83
CA VAL A 120 -34.48 -22.60 13.63
C VAL A 120 -35.50 -23.61 13.06
N SER A 121 -35.13 -24.89 12.92
CA SER A 121 -36.06 -25.93 12.51
C SER A 121 -36.55 -26.78 13.70
N TYR A 122 -37.82 -26.54 14.08
CA TYR A 122 -38.75 -27.49 14.73
C TYR A 122 -38.81 -27.67 16.25
N THR A 123 -38.15 -26.88 17.11
CA THR A 123 -38.41 -26.92 18.57
C THR A 123 -39.30 -25.77 19.04
N HIS A 124 -40.03 -26.00 20.13
CA HIS A 124 -41.07 -25.15 20.74
C HIS A 124 -40.90 -23.64 20.53
N ILE A 125 -42.05 -22.98 20.26
CA ILE A 125 -42.25 -21.53 20.02
C ILE A 125 -41.42 -20.60 20.93
N GLY A 126 -41.05 -21.04 22.14
CA GLY A 126 -40.17 -20.30 23.05
C GLY A 126 -38.70 -20.18 22.64
N HIS A 127 -38.07 -21.25 22.12
CA HIS A 127 -36.62 -21.29 21.83
C HIS A 127 -36.25 -20.61 20.51
N VAL A 128 -37.19 -20.55 19.57
CA VAL A 128 -37.05 -19.85 18.28
C VAL A 128 -37.09 -18.33 18.48
N ARG A 129 -37.83 -17.85 19.49
CA ARG A 129 -37.95 -16.42 19.80
C ARG A 129 -36.68 -15.85 20.43
N SER A 130 -35.96 -16.61 21.26
CA SER A 130 -34.72 -16.15 21.89
C SER A 130 -33.53 -16.12 20.93
N LEU A 131 -33.38 -17.12 20.05
CA LEU A 131 -32.32 -17.11 19.02
C LEU A 131 -32.50 -15.97 18.00
N SER A 132 -33.74 -15.65 17.63
CA SER A 132 -34.01 -14.52 16.72
C SER A 132 -33.74 -13.16 17.38
N GLN A 133 -33.99 -13.02 18.69
CA GLN A 133 -33.64 -11.81 19.43
C GLN A 133 -32.12 -11.66 19.55
N LEU A 134 -31.39 -12.73 19.90
CA LEU A 134 -29.93 -12.73 19.97
C LEU A 134 -29.31 -12.38 18.61
N GLU A 135 -29.83 -12.95 17.51
CA GLU A 135 -29.38 -12.61 16.16
C GLU A 135 -29.57 -11.11 15.84
N CYS A 136 -30.71 -10.54 16.24
CA CYS A 136 -30.98 -9.11 16.05
C CYS A 136 -29.99 -8.23 16.83
N LEU A 137 -29.71 -8.57 18.10
CA LEU A 137 -28.78 -7.81 18.94
C LEU A 137 -27.33 -7.94 18.44
N LEU A 138 -26.90 -9.13 18.04
CA LEU A 138 -25.59 -9.32 17.40
C LEU A 138 -25.48 -8.52 16.09
N LYS A 139 -26.55 -8.45 15.31
CA LYS A 139 -26.59 -7.64 14.08
C LYS A 139 -26.50 -6.16 14.38
N GLU A 140 -27.19 -5.68 15.42
CA GLU A 140 -27.12 -4.29 15.88
C GLU A 140 -25.71 -3.92 16.33
N ALA A 141 -25.08 -4.74 17.19
CA ALA A 141 -23.70 -4.54 17.63
C ALA A 141 -22.72 -4.52 16.44
N LYS A 142 -22.85 -5.45 15.48
CA LYS A 142 -22.04 -5.45 14.25
C LYS A 142 -22.26 -4.19 13.43
N ASN A 143 -23.50 -3.72 13.29
CA ASN A 143 -23.79 -2.51 12.53
C ASN A 143 -23.19 -1.26 13.19
N ILE A 144 -23.23 -1.18 14.53
CA ILE A 144 -22.55 -0.10 15.28
C ILE A 144 -21.05 -0.16 15.03
N ARG A 145 -20.42 -1.34 15.10
CA ARG A 145 -19.00 -1.52 14.74
C ARG A 145 -18.71 -1.05 13.33
N ASN A 146 -19.55 -1.42 12.37
CA ASN A 146 -19.37 -1.02 10.98
C ASN A 146 -19.49 0.49 10.79
N ALA A 147 -20.43 1.15 11.48
CA ALA A 147 -20.52 2.61 11.48
C ALA A 147 -19.23 3.24 12.03
N VAL A 148 -18.70 2.75 13.14
CA VAL A 148 -17.43 3.26 13.72
C VAL A 148 -16.25 3.05 12.77
N MET A 149 -16.15 1.88 12.14
CA MET A 149 -14.99 1.52 11.33
C MET A 149 -15.03 2.07 9.90
N HIS A 150 -16.21 2.31 9.33
CA HIS A 150 -16.37 2.79 7.96
C HIS A 150 -16.75 4.27 7.86
N GLU A 151 -17.42 4.84 8.87
CA GLU A 151 -17.80 6.27 8.90
C GLU A 151 -16.82 7.05 9.78
N VAL A 152 -15.55 7.07 9.39
CA VAL A 152 -14.43 7.60 10.18
C VAL A 152 -14.59 9.10 10.52
N ALA A 153 -15.34 9.84 9.70
CA ALA A 153 -15.62 11.26 9.88
C ALA A 153 -16.80 11.55 10.83
N ASP A 154 -17.71 10.59 11.03
CA ASP A 154 -18.95 10.78 11.79
C ASP A 154 -19.06 9.76 12.93
N GLY A 155 -19.31 8.50 12.60
CA GLY A 155 -19.50 7.41 13.57
C GLY A 155 -18.32 7.24 14.52
N ALA A 156 -17.09 7.37 14.03
CA ALA A 156 -15.92 7.20 14.87
C ALA A 156 -15.72 8.35 15.88
N VAL A 157 -16.01 9.61 15.50
CA VAL A 157 -15.70 10.78 16.34
C VAL A 157 -16.84 11.19 17.28
N ASN A 158 -18.04 10.62 17.10
CA ASN A 158 -19.22 10.97 17.88
C ASN A 158 -19.07 10.53 19.36
N PRO A 159 -19.14 11.48 20.33
CA PRO A 159 -18.99 11.17 21.75
C PRO A 159 -20.08 10.24 22.30
N MET A 160 -21.30 10.31 21.75
CA MET A 160 -22.45 9.50 22.20
C MET A 160 -22.35 8.04 21.72
N LYS A 161 -21.52 7.78 20.71
CA LYS A 161 -21.39 6.43 20.13
C LYS A 161 -20.82 5.43 21.12
N PHE A 162 -20.01 5.89 22.06
CA PHE A 162 -19.43 5.03 23.09
C PHE A 162 -20.51 4.38 23.96
N ASP A 163 -21.49 5.17 24.42
CA ASP A 163 -22.57 4.66 25.26
C ASP A 163 -23.49 3.71 24.47
N GLU A 164 -23.72 3.97 23.18
CA GLU A 164 -24.41 3.04 22.28
C GLU A 164 -23.67 1.70 22.16
N ILE A 165 -22.34 1.73 22.01
CA ILE A 165 -21.49 0.53 21.94
C ILE A 165 -21.58 -0.28 23.23
N VAL A 166 -21.43 0.38 24.39
CA VAL A 166 -21.50 -0.27 25.71
C VAL A 166 -22.85 -0.93 25.92
N LYS A 167 -23.94 -0.20 25.63
CA LYS A 167 -25.29 -0.73 25.74
C LYS A 167 -25.50 -1.96 24.85
N ALA A 168 -25.11 -1.88 23.57
CA ALA A 168 -25.26 -3.00 22.64
C ALA A 168 -24.50 -4.26 23.09
N MET A 169 -23.31 -4.10 23.68
CA MET A 169 -22.57 -5.22 24.26
C MET A 169 -23.28 -5.82 25.47
N HIS A 170 -23.78 -5.01 26.39
CA HIS A 170 -24.53 -5.51 27.55
C HIS A 170 -25.83 -6.21 27.14
N ASP A 171 -26.57 -5.67 26.17
CA ASP A 171 -27.79 -6.28 25.64
C ASP A 171 -27.50 -7.65 25.00
N VAL A 172 -26.40 -7.78 24.24
CA VAL A 172 -25.95 -9.07 23.69
C VAL A 172 -25.60 -10.06 24.80
N ILE A 173 -24.86 -9.63 25.83
CA ILE A 173 -24.47 -10.49 26.95
C ILE A 173 -25.72 -11.01 27.67
N ASP A 174 -26.69 -10.14 27.96
CA ASP A 174 -27.91 -10.52 28.66
C ASP A 174 -28.72 -11.53 27.85
N GLU A 175 -28.98 -11.26 26.57
CA GLU A 175 -29.76 -12.18 25.74
C GLU A 175 -29.04 -13.50 25.51
N ALA A 176 -27.72 -13.47 25.27
CA ALA A 176 -26.94 -14.69 25.13
C ALA A 176 -26.96 -15.52 26.43
N SER A 177 -26.85 -14.88 27.59
CA SER A 177 -26.94 -15.58 28.87
C SER A 177 -28.28 -16.28 29.07
N ASN A 178 -29.38 -15.66 28.62
CA ASN A 178 -30.71 -16.26 28.64
C ASN A 178 -30.81 -17.44 27.66
N VAL A 179 -30.28 -17.29 26.44
CA VAL A 179 -30.28 -18.33 25.40
C VAL A 179 -29.50 -19.58 25.83
N TYR A 180 -28.34 -19.39 26.46
CA TYR A 180 -27.44 -20.48 26.85
C TYR A 180 -27.55 -20.88 28.32
N SER A 181 -28.48 -20.28 29.08
CA SER A 181 -28.69 -20.55 30.51
C SER A 181 -27.42 -20.37 31.36
N ILE A 182 -26.69 -19.28 31.13
CA ILE A 182 -25.45 -18.96 31.85
C ILE A 182 -25.78 -18.46 33.27
N PRO A 183 -25.04 -18.90 34.32
CA PRO A 183 -25.26 -18.44 35.69
C PRO A 183 -25.12 -16.91 35.85
N ALA A 184 -25.98 -16.29 36.66
CA ALA A 184 -26.03 -14.84 36.82
C ALA A 184 -24.75 -14.23 37.41
N ASP A 185 -24.02 -14.98 38.24
CA ASP A 185 -22.72 -14.60 38.79
C ASP A 185 -21.63 -14.58 37.70
N GLU A 186 -21.63 -15.55 36.78
CA GLU A 186 -20.74 -15.57 35.61
C GLU A 186 -21.05 -14.39 34.67
N VAL A 187 -22.34 -14.12 34.41
CA VAL A 187 -22.78 -12.96 33.60
C VAL A 187 -22.34 -11.64 34.22
N THR A 188 -22.53 -11.47 35.53
CA THR A 188 -22.15 -10.26 36.25
C THR A 188 -20.64 -10.08 36.27
N SER A 189 -19.89 -11.17 36.48
CA SER A 189 -18.42 -11.18 36.42
C SER A 189 -17.93 -10.81 35.02
N PHE A 190 -18.54 -11.36 33.97
CA PHE A 190 -18.15 -11.08 32.59
C PHE A 190 -18.47 -9.63 32.21
N LYS A 191 -19.65 -9.11 32.57
CA LYS A 191 -19.97 -7.68 32.40
C LYS A 191 -18.97 -6.78 33.13
N SER A 192 -18.59 -7.13 34.36
CA SER A 192 -17.59 -6.38 35.13
C SER A 192 -16.20 -6.43 34.49
N GLN A 193 -15.81 -7.57 33.92
CA GLN A 193 -14.56 -7.71 33.16
C GLN A 193 -14.58 -6.79 31.94
N ILE A 194 -15.66 -6.86 31.17
CA ILE A 194 -15.89 -6.03 29.98
C ILE A 194 -15.90 -4.54 30.35
N ASP A 195 -16.57 -4.16 31.43
CA ASP A 195 -16.55 -2.80 31.98
C ASP A 195 -15.15 -2.34 32.40
N GLY A 196 -14.39 -3.22 33.06
CA GLY A 196 -13.02 -2.96 33.48
C GLY A 196 -12.04 -2.73 32.32
N MET A 197 -12.32 -3.30 31.13
CA MET A 197 -11.47 -3.12 29.94
C MET A 197 -11.43 -1.67 29.43
N TRP A 198 -12.37 -0.82 29.85
CA TRP A 198 -12.42 0.57 29.40
C TRP A 198 -12.55 1.59 30.53
N ASP A 199 -12.40 1.19 31.80
CA ASP A 199 -12.43 2.13 32.94
C ASP A 199 -11.33 3.22 32.82
N GLU A 200 -10.21 2.89 32.18
CA GLU A 200 -9.11 3.82 31.88
C GLU A 200 -9.47 4.86 30.79
N VAL A 201 -10.47 4.56 29.94
CA VAL A 201 -10.91 5.41 28.81
C VAL A 201 -12.24 6.14 29.13
N ARG A 202 -12.96 5.67 30.15
CA ARG A 202 -14.29 6.14 30.57
C ARG A 202 -14.24 7.44 31.38
N THR A 203 -13.15 7.71 32.10
CA THR A 203 -13.07 8.85 33.02
C THR A 203 -11.93 9.80 32.64
N ASP A 204 -12.29 11.06 32.42
CA ASP A 204 -11.42 12.18 32.05
C ASP A 204 -10.87 12.17 30.61
N SER A 205 -11.11 13.27 29.89
CA SER A 205 -10.66 13.44 28.51
C SER A 205 -9.13 13.33 28.38
N GLU A 206 -8.38 13.70 29.43
CA GLU A 206 -6.92 13.60 29.42
C GLU A 206 -6.41 12.17 29.63
N LYS A 207 -7.07 11.39 30.48
CA LYS A 207 -6.74 9.96 30.67
C LYS A 207 -7.12 9.14 29.45
N ALA A 208 -8.27 9.41 28.84
CA ALA A 208 -8.64 8.81 27.57
C ALA A 208 -7.61 9.13 26.47
N LYS A 209 -7.13 10.38 26.39
CA LYS A 209 -6.06 10.76 25.47
C LYS A 209 -4.74 10.05 25.77
N ALA A 210 -4.35 9.98 27.05
CA ALA A 210 -3.13 9.31 27.50
C ALA A 210 -3.15 7.80 27.15
N TYR A 211 -4.28 7.13 27.41
CA TYR A 211 -4.49 5.73 27.06
C TYR A 211 -4.47 5.52 25.54
N CYS A 212 -5.18 6.37 24.78
CA CYS A 212 -5.18 6.27 23.31
C CYS A 212 -3.78 6.47 22.73
N ARG A 213 -2.98 7.39 23.28
CA ARG A 213 -1.56 7.55 22.90
C ARG A 213 -0.76 6.29 23.20
N PHE A 214 -0.89 5.73 24.40
CA PHE A 214 -0.21 4.49 24.79
C PHE A 214 -0.60 3.33 23.86
N PHE A 215 -1.89 3.17 23.58
CA PHE A 215 -2.41 2.11 22.71
C PHE A 215 -1.88 2.25 21.27
N LEU A 216 -1.91 3.46 20.70
CA LEU A 216 -1.33 3.74 19.39
C LEU A 216 0.16 3.40 19.32
N GLN A 217 0.92 3.81 20.33
CA GLN A 217 2.35 3.55 20.39
C GLN A 217 2.65 2.05 20.53
N THR A 218 1.83 1.33 21.28
CA THR A 218 2.08 -0.09 21.63
C THR A 218 1.59 -1.06 20.56
N TYR A 219 0.40 -0.81 20.03
CA TYR A 219 -0.30 -1.71 19.11
C TYR A 219 -0.43 -1.13 17.71
N GLY A 220 -0.68 0.18 17.60
CA GLY A 220 -0.83 0.87 16.31
C GLY A 220 0.39 0.66 15.40
N ASN A 221 1.60 0.78 15.94
CA ASN A 221 2.83 0.54 15.17
C ASN A 221 2.96 -0.90 14.65
N LYS A 222 2.53 -1.90 15.44
CA LYS A 222 2.59 -3.32 15.05
C LYS A 222 1.56 -3.64 13.97
N GLU A 223 0.34 -3.16 14.12
CA GLU A 223 -0.73 -3.35 13.15
C GLU A 223 -0.45 -2.60 11.84
N ALA A 224 0.00 -1.34 11.93
CA ALA A 224 0.44 -0.57 10.77
C ALA A 224 1.58 -1.27 10.03
N LYS A 225 2.53 -1.88 10.77
CA LYS A 225 3.59 -2.68 10.19
C LYS A 225 3.06 -3.86 9.39
N VAL A 226 2.19 -4.69 9.97
CA VAL A 226 1.60 -5.85 9.25
C VAL A 226 0.87 -5.40 8.00
N MET A 227 0.13 -4.29 8.10
CA MET A 227 -0.59 -3.71 6.96
C MET A 227 0.36 -3.18 5.88
N TRP A 228 1.41 -2.45 6.26
CA TRP A 228 2.40 -1.94 5.32
C TRP A 228 3.24 -3.05 4.70
N GLU A 229 3.64 -4.06 5.47
CA GLU A 229 4.31 -5.25 4.93
C GLU A 229 3.43 -5.93 3.89
N ALA A 230 2.14 -6.14 4.16
CA ALA A 230 1.22 -6.74 3.19
C ALA A 230 0.94 -5.86 1.96
N MET A 231 0.94 -4.52 2.13
CA MET A 231 0.65 -3.58 1.03
C MET A 231 1.88 -3.31 0.15
N LEU A 232 3.07 -3.31 0.74
CA LEU A 232 4.32 -2.92 0.09
C LEU A 232 5.22 -4.12 -0.23
N SER A 233 4.86 -5.34 0.22
CA SER A 233 5.61 -6.56 -0.09
C SER A 233 5.73 -6.81 -1.58
N GLU A 234 4.75 -6.37 -2.36
CA GLU A 234 4.71 -6.55 -3.79
C GLU A 234 4.89 -5.22 -4.54
N GLU A 235 5.60 -5.29 -5.66
CA GLU A 235 5.79 -4.19 -6.59
C GLU A 235 5.32 -4.63 -7.97
N THR A 236 4.37 -3.88 -8.55
CA THR A 236 3.99 -4.05 -9.94
C THR A 236 5.10 -3.50 -10.81
N LEU A 237 5.60 -4.33 -11.70
CA LEU A 237 6.74 -3.97 -12.53
C LEU A 237 6.32 -3.10 -13.71
N LEU A 238 7.25 -2.26 -14.17
CA LEU A 238 7.02 -1.39 -15.34
C LEU A 238 6.82 -2.16 -16.65
N PHE A 239 7.09 -3.47 -16.70
CA PHE A 239 7.07 -4.29 -17.92
C PHE A 239 5.94 -5.34 -17.96
N GLY A 240 4.90 -5.20 -17.13
CA GLY A 240 3.72 -6.06 -17.16
C GLY A 240 2.80 -5.86 -15.95
N ASP A 241 1.65 -6.52 -15.94
CA ASP A 241 0.74 -6.57 -14.77
C ASP A 241 1.25 -7.51 -13.66
N ASP A 242 2.53 -7.88 -13.71
CA ASP A 242 3.15 -8.83 -12.80
C ASP A 242 3.58 -8.13 -11.52
N ASN A 243 3.16 -8.71 -10.40
CA ASN A 243 3.62 -8.34 -9.07
C ASN A 243 4.81 -9.20 -8.67
N VAL A 244 5.87 -8.57 -8.18
CA VAL A 244 7.03 -9.26 -7.62
C VAL A 244 7.31 -8.82 -6.21
N GLU A 245 7.92 -9.69 -5.42
CA GLU A 245 8.30 -9.34 -4.06
C GLU A 245 9.38 -8.25 -4.08
N CYS A 246 9.11 -7.08 -3.50
CA CYS A 246 9.97 -5.90 -3.55
C CYS A 246 11.38 -6.21 -3.01
N SER A 247 11.47 -7.03 -1.96
CA SER A 247 12.73 -7.50 -1.35
C SER A 247 13.64 -8.26 -2.33
N LYS A 248 13.05 -9.00 -3.28
CA LYS A 248 13.77 -9.84 -4.24
C LYS A 248 14.32 -9.06 -5.42
N VAL A 249 13.73 -7.92 -5.75
CA VAL A 249 14.15 -7.09 -6.90
C VAL A 249 14.85 -5.79 -6.48
N PHE A 250 14.77 -5.40 -5.21
CA PHE A 250 15.42 -4.19 -4.70
C PHE A 250 16.94 -4.24 -4.89
N HIS A 251 17.50 -3.24 -5.55
CA HIS A 251 18.94 -3.02 -5.64
C HIS A 251 19.34 -1.92 -4.66
N SER A 252 20.47 -2.10 -3.97
CA SER A 252 20.94 -1.14 -2.98
C SER A 252 21.36 0.16 -3.66
N LEU A 253 20.53 1.20 -3.53
CA LEU A 253 20.82 2.50 -4.12
C LEU A 253 21.97 3.20 -3.40
N GLU A 254 22.84 3.81 -4.21
CA GLU A 254 23.80 4.80 -3.76
C GLU A 254 23.19 6.19 -3.87
N LEU A 255 23.51 7.06 -2.91
CA LEU A 255 23.05 8.44 -2.89
C LEU A 255 24.26 9.38 -2.84
N THR A 256 24.22 10.45 -3.61
CA THR A 256 25.22 11.52 -3.57
C THR A 256 24.70 12.66 -2.71
N LEU A 257 25.52 13.07 -1.75
CA LEU A 257 25.22 14.21 -0.89
C LEU A 257 25.42 15.52 -1.66
N GLN A 258 24.35 16.28 -1.90
CA GLN A 258 24.49 17.60 -2.53
C GLN A 258 25.07 18.60 -1.51
N LYS A 259 26.36 18.90 -1.67
CA LYS A 259 27.07 19.95 -0.92
C LYS A 259 27.29 21.19 -1.79
N PRO A 260 27.54 22.38 -1.19
CA PRO A 260 27.99 23.56 -1.94
C PRO A 260 29.21 23.23 -2.82
N LYS A 261 29.31 23.87 -3.99
CA LYS A 261 30.13 23.56 -5.18
C LYS A 261 31.64 23.25 -5.00
N ASP A 262 32.18 23.23 -3.78
CA ASP A 262 33.62 23.10 -3.48
C ASP A 262 33.99 21.85 -2.65
N GLN A 263 33.10 20.85 -2.50
CA GLN A 263 33.42 19.59 -1.79
C GLN A 263 33.22 18.36 -2.68
N LEU A 264 34.11 17.38 -2.54
CA LEU A 264 34.03 16.08 -3.21
C LEU A 264 32.65 15.44 -2.97
N GLU A 265 32.05 14.96 -4.05
CA GLU A 265 30.85 14.12 -4.01
C GLU A 265 31.17 12.87 -3.19
N CYS A 266 30.42 12.70 -2.10
CA CYS A 266 30.52 11.51 -1.27
C CYS A 266 29.30 10.65 -1.61
N LYS A 267 29.55 9.49 -2.24
CA LYS A 267 28.56 8.43 -2.36
C LYS A 267 28.35 7.79 -1.00
N ILE A 268 27.10 7.64 -0.61
CA ILE A 268 26.67 7.00 0.63
C ILE A 268 25.65 5.89 0.31
N SER A 269 25.55 4.91 1.20
CA SER A 269 24.47 3.93 1.12
C SER A 269 23.12 4.57 1.49
N TYR A 270 22.02 4.11 0.90
CA TYR A 270 20.67 4.54 1.32
C TYR A 270 20.40 4.31 2.82
N THR A 271 21.06 3.33 3.44
CA THR A 271 20.93 3.05 4.89
C THR A 271 21.46 4.18 5.76
N GLU A 272 22.40 4.99 5.24
CA GLU A 272 22.97 6.14 5.94
C GLU A 272 21.98 7.33 6.04
N LEU A 273 20.90 7.32 5.24
CA LEU A 273 19.78 8.25 5.46
C LEU A 273 19.19 8.14 6.87
N LEU A 274 19.39 7.00 7.53
CA LEU A 274 18.84 6.70 8.86
C LEU A 274 19.80 7.03 10.00
N THR A 275 21.07 7.28 9.70
CA THR A 275 22.11 7.52 10.70
C THR A 275 22.54 8.98 10.79
N GLY A 276 22.13 9.84 9.84
CA GLY A 276 22.43 11.27 9.85
C GLY A 276 21.85 12.05 11.05
N ASN A 277 22.18 13.34 11.19
CA ASN A 277 21.62 14.20 12.24
C ASN A 277 20.41 15.02 11.76
N ASP A 278 20.21 15.09 10.44
CA ASP A 278 19.15 15.90 9.86
C ASP A 278 17.80 15.22 9.96
N LYS A 279 16.82 16.03 10.35
CA LYS A 279 15.45 15.59 10.56
C LYS A 279 14.67 15.51 9.26
N PHE A 280 14.81 16.51 8.40
CA PHE A 280 14.19 16.52 7.09
C PHE A 280 15.22 16.16 6.05
N ILE A 281 14.90 15.20 5.21
CA ILE A 281 15.78 14.71 4.16
C ILE A 281 15.03 14.79 2.85
N VAL A 282 15.64 15.39 1.84
CA VAL A 282 15.09 15.48 0.49
C VAL A 282 15.92 14.57 -0.40
N VAL A 283 15.27 13.55 -0.97
CA VAL A 283 15.88 12.61 -1.92
C VAL A 283 15.38 12.96 -3.32
N ILE A 284 16.31 13.32 -4.20
CA ILE A 284 16.06 13.76 -5.56
C ILE A 284 16.45 12.62 -6.51
N GLY A 285 15.66 12.40 -7.55
CA GLY A 285 16.04 11.47 -8.62
C GLY A 285 15.08 11.48 -9.79
N ASP A 286 15.57 11.07 -10.96
CA ASP A 286 14.80 11.09 -12.20
C ASP A 286 13.69 10.04 -12.28
N SER A 287 12.84 10.13 -13.29
CA SER A 287 11.80 9.14 -13.51
C SER A 287 12.44 7.76 -13.71
N GLY A 288 11.96 6.73 -13.01
CA GLY A 288 12.58 5.39 -13.09
C GLY A 288 13.82 5.19 -12.19
N SER A 289 14.31 6.23 -11.49
CA SER A 289 15.49 6.12 -10.60
C SER A 289 15.27 5.30 -9.32
N GLY A 290 14.09 4.69 -9.12
CA GLY A 290 13.79 3.88 -7.94
C GLY A 290 13.39 4.65 -6.67
N LYS A 291 12.96 5.93 -6.76
CA LYS A 291 12.48 6.71 -5.58
C LYS A 291 11.36 6.03 -4.80
N SER A 292 10.32 5.55 -5.49
CA SER A 292 9.19 4.85 -4.88
C SER A 292 9.63 3.54 -4.24
N THR A 293 10.44 2.77 -4.95
CA THR A 293 11.04 1.51 -4.47
C THR A 293 11.91 1.74 -3.23
N LEU A 294 12.69 2.82 -3.18
CA LEU A 294 13.44 3.24 -2.00
C LEU A 294 12.52 3.54 -0.81
N ALA A 295 11.47 4.34 -1.02
CA ALA A 295 10.52 4.68 0.03
C ALA A 295 9.83 3.42 0.58
N LYS A 296 9.37 2.52 -0.30
CA LYS A 296 8.78 1.22 0.09
C LYS A 296 9.76 0.38 0.90
N ASN A 297 11.00 0.23 0.42
CA ASN A 297 12.01 -0.57 1.11
C ASN A 297 12.36 0.01 2.50
N LEU A 298 12.43 1.33 2.62
CA LEU A 298 12.62 2.02 3.90
C LEU A 298 11.47 1.79 4.88
N VAL A 299 10.21 1.77 4.41
CA VAL A 299 9.04 1.45 5.24
C VAL A 299 9.13 0.02 5.77
N ILE A 300 9.42 -0.93 4.88
CA ILE A 300 9.50 -2.37 5.20
C ILE A 300 10.64 -2.66 6.17
N GLN A 301 11.84 -2.12 5.91
CA GLN A 301 13.04 -2.47 6.67
C GLN A 301 13.19 -1.69 7.98
N HIS A 302 12.71 -0.44 8.02
CA HIS A 302 13.11 0.51 9.06
C HIS A 302 11.96 1.28 9.72
N HIS A 303 10.70 0.85 9.52
CA HIS A 303 9.51 1.45 10.16
C HIS A 303 9.34 2.93 9.85
N ILE A 304 9.60 3.32 8.60
CA ILE A 304 9.55 4.72 8.16
C ILE A 304 8.20 4.97 7.49
N ASP A 305 7.51 6.03 7.88
CA ASP A 305 6.29 6.47 7.19
C ASP A 305 6.69 7.11 5.85
N GLY A 306 6.42 6.39 4.76
CA GLY A 306 6.74 6.79 3.40
C GLY A 306 5.52 7.29 2.67
N TYR A 307 5.52 8.57 2.25
CA TYR A 307 4.49 9.15 1.38
C TYR A 307 4.97 9.08 -0.07
N ASP A 308 4.19 8.42 -0.94
CA ASP A 308 4.49 8.33 -2.38
C ASP A 308 3.41 9.00 -3.25
N GLU A 309 3.92 9.58 -4.34
CA GLU A 309 3.29 10.12 -5.54
C GLU A 309 2.32 11.32 -5.52
N CYS A 310 2.50 12.14 -6.56
CA CYS A 310 1.88 13.43 -6.83
C CYS A 310 0.37 13.35 -7.12
N HIS A 311 -0.44 13.59 -6.10
CA HIS A 311 -1.81 14.07 -6.24
C HIS A 311 -1.83 15.60 -6.35
N LYS A 312 -2.92 16.18 -6.90
CA LYS A 312 -3.14 17.64 -6.93
C LYS A 312 -3.11 18.30 -5.52
N ASP A 313 -3.19 17.49 -4.47
CA ASP A 313 -3.15 17.90 -3.07
C ASP A 313 -1.84 17.54 -2.34
N SER A 314 -0.85 16.93 -3.01
CA SER A 314 0.41 16.53 -2.35
C SER A 314 1.14 17.71 -1.71
N TYR A 315 1.03 18.91 -2.27
CA TYR A 315 1.60 20.12 -1.65
C TYR A 315 0.93 20.44 -0.30
N LYS A 316 -0.40 20.29 -0.19
CA LYS A 316 -1.12 20.50 1.08
C LYS A 316 -0.72 19.45 2.10
N VAL A 317 -0.53 18.20 1.67
CA VAL A 317 -0.10 17.10 2.54
C VAL A 317 1.31 17.35 3.06
N VAL A 318 2.26 17.69 2.17
CA VAL A 318 3.63 18.05 2.57
C VAL A 318 3.63 19.25 3.51
N GLN A 319 2.81 20.26 3.25
CA GLN A 319 2.67 21.41 4.13
C GLN A 319 2.14 21.03 5.52
N GLN A 320 1.09 20.20 5.58
CA GLN A 320 0.55 19.69 6.85
C GLN A 320 1.55 18.82 7.59
N MET A 321 2.28 17.96 6.88
CA MET A 321 3.31 17.10 7.43
C MET A 321 4.44 17.94 8.03
N VAL A 322 5.00 18.89 7.28
CA VAL A 322 6.05 19.78 7.78
C VAL A 322 5.59 20.54 9.03
N ASN A 323 4.36 21.09 9.01
CA ASN A 323 3.80 21.84 10.13
C ASN A 323 3.56 20.99 11.39
N LYS A 324 3.12 19.74 11.22
CA LYS A 324 2.91 18.82 12.35
C LYS A 324 4.21 18.23 12.86
N MET A 325 5.10 17.88 11.94
CA MET A 325 6.31 17.12 12.26
C MET A 325 7.46 18.02 12.71
N ARG A 326 7.48 19.33 12.43
CA ARG A 326 8.58 20.25 12.83
C ARG A 326 8.97 20.19 14.31
N ASN A 327 8.02 19.91 15.20
CA ASN A 327 8.26 19.84 16.65
C ASN A 327 8.39 18.40 17.18
N HIS A 328 8.20 17.38 16.33
CA HIS A 328 8.30 15.98 16.71
C HIS A 328 9.74 15.44 16.62
N GLU A 329 10.07 14.31 17.23
CA GLU A 329 11.42 13.71 17.09
C GLU A 329 11.57 12.83 15.83
N CYS A 330 10.51 12.71 15.03
CA CYS A 330 10.52 11.86 13.84
C CYS A 330 11.35 12.46 12.71
N ARG A 331 12.10 11.60 12.02
CA ARG A 331 12.76 11.90 10.75
C ARG A 331 11.75 11.80 9.61
N VAL A 332 11.88 12.70 8.64
CA VAL A 332 10.99 12.84 7.50
C VAL A 332 11.83 12.77 6.23
N ILE A 333 11.53 11.80 5.37
CA ILE A 333 12.18 11.64 4.07
C ILE A 333 11.16 12.02 3.00
N ILE A 334 11.51 12.98 2.15
CA ILE A 334 10.67 13.45 1.05
C ILE A 334 11.38 13.12 -0.24
N THR A 335 10.76 12.28 -1.07
CA THR A 335 11.27 12.00 -2.42
C THR A 335 10.68 13.01 -3.40
N THR A 336 11.49 13.48 -4.36
CA THR A 336 11.02 14.40 -5.40
C THR A 336 11.79 14.23 -6.70
N ARG A 337 11.22 14.70 -7.80
CA ARG A 337 11.92 14.83 -9.09
C ARG A 337 12.78 16.10 -9.09
N PRO A 338 13.85 16.17 -9.89
CA PRO A 338 14.68 17.38 -10.03
C PRO A 338 13.84 18.61 -10.40
N SER A 339 12.90 18.48 -11.33
CA SER A 339 12.04 19.59 -11.80
C SER A 339 11.15 20.22 -10.72
N ALA A 340 10.86 19.50 -9.63
CA ALA A 340 10.07 19.99 -8.50
C ALA A 340 10.93 20.27 -7.25
N ALA A 341 12.22 19.94 -7.28
CA ALA A 341 13.11 20.02 -6.13
C ALA A 341 13.27 21.45 -5.63
N ASP A 342 13.55 22.42 -6.51
CA ASP A 342 13.75 23.81 -6.11
C ASP A 342 12.52 24.42 -5.43
N ARG A 343 11.33 24.13 -5.97
CA ARG A 343 10.06 24.57 -5.36
C ARG A 343 9.87 23.99 -3.96
N LEU A 344 10.24 22.73 -3.74
CA LEU A 344 10.18 22.08 -2.42
C LEU A 344 11.23 22.69 -1.47
N LYS A 345 12.47 22.89 -1.94
CA LYS A 345 13.56 23.52 -1.18
C LYS A 345 13.17 24.91 -0.71
N ASP A 346 12.61 25.73 -1.60
CA ASP A 346 12.15 27.08 -1.27
C ASP A 346 11.02 27.08 -0.25
N PHE A 347 10.12 26.11 -0.33
CA PHE A 347 9.07 25.91 0.67
C PHE A 347 9.67 25.57 2.04
N LEU A 348 10.55 24.57 2.13
CA LEU A 348 11.18 24.17 3.39
C LEU A 348 12.00 25.30 4.02
N LYS A 349 12.74 26.06 3.20
CA LYS A 349 13.48 27.27 3.64
C LYS A 349 12.53 28.33 4.20
N ARG A 350 11.40 28.60 3.53
CA ARG A 350 10.40 29.57 3.98
C ARG A 350 9.76 29.19 5.31
N GLU A 351 9.54 27.90 5.53
CA GLU A 351 9.04 27.37 6.81
C GLU A 351 10.13 27.28 7.90
N GLY A 352 11.37 27.71 7.60
CA GLY A 352 12.47 27.72 8.56
C GLY A 352 13.00 26.33 8.93
N VAL A 353 12.78 25.34 8.07
CA VAL A 353 13.17 23.95 8.30
C VAL A 353 14.57 23.70 7.77
N LYS A 354 15.44 23.10 8.59
CA LYS A 354 16.74 22.57 8.14
C LYS A 354 16.52 21.21 7.50
N PHE A 355 17.15 20.99 6.35
CA PHE A 355 17.07 19.72 5.63
C PHE A 355 18.37 19.39 4.93
N GLN A 356 18.59 18.10 4.70
CA GLN A 356 19.72 17.58 3.94
C GLN A 356 19.26 17.09 2.57
N GLU A 357 20.05 17.37 1.54
CA GLU A 357 19.76 17.03 0.15
C GLU A 357 20.61 15.85 -0.31
N TYR A 358 19.95 14.86 -0.89
CA TYR A 358 20.58 13.71 -1.51
C TYR A 358 20.02 13.52 -2.92
N GLU A 359 20.87 13.05 -3.82
CA GLU A 359 20.49 12.67 -5.18
C GLU A 359 20.75 11.18 -5.38
N ILE A 360 19.85 10.47 -6.04
CA ILE A 360 20.04 9.06 -6.36
C ILE A 360 21.11 8.97 -7.44
N ALA A 361 22.19 8.25 -7.13
CA ALA A 361 23.27 8.05 -8.08
C ALA A 361 22.84 7.09 -9.19
N GLU A 362 23.33 7.35 -10.40
CA GLU A 362 23.21 6.41 -11.51
C GLU A 362 24.09 5.17 -11.29
N ILE A 363 23.65 4.05 -11.85
CA ILE A 363 24.44 2.81 -11.87
C ILE A 363 25.29 2.92 -13.14
N CYS A 364 26.44 3.60 -13.03
CA CYS A 364 27.30 3.85 -14.18
C CYS A 364 28.18 2.65 -14.55
N ASP A 365 28.47 1.77 -13.58
CA ASP A 365 29.33 0.62 -13.79
C ASP A 365 28.58 -0.49 -14.55
N LEU A 366 29.16 -0.97 -15.64
CA LEU A 366 28.52 -1.96 -16.51
C LEU A 366 28.30 -3.29 -15.79
N ASP A 367 29.23 -3.73 -14.93
CA ASP A 367 29.08 -4.97 -14.19
C ASP A 367 27.92 -4.84 -13.18
N ASP A 368 27.80 -3.70 -12.50
CA ASP A 368 26.67 -3.42 -11.60
C ASP A 368 25.33 -3.33 -12.36
N GLN A 369 25.31 -2.74 -13.56
CA GLN A 369 24.13 -2.72 -14.43
C GLN A 369 23.71 -4.14 -14.86
N LEU A 370 24.68 -4.98 -15.22
CA LEU A 370 24.42 -6.38 -15.59
C LEU A 370 23.95 -7.20 -14.39
N ILE A 371 24.55 -7.03 -13.20
CA ILE A 371 24.11 -7.68 -11.96
C ILE A 371 22.66 -7.28 -11.62
N PHE A 372 22.32 -6.00 -11.79
CA PHE A 372 20.96 -5.52 -11.64
C PHE A 372 20.01 -6.24 -12.61
N LEU A 373 20.38 -6.32 -13.89
CA LEU A 373 19.58 -6.98 -14.93
C LEU A 373 19.41 -8.48 -14.69
N GLU A 374 20.45 -9.20 -14.27
CA GLU A 374 20.37 -10.62 -13.94
C GLU A 374 19.44 -10.88 -12.76
N LYS A 375 19.53 -10.03 -11.72
CA LYS A 375 18.63 -10.10 -10.56
C LYS A 375 17.18 -9.86 -10.99
N TYR A 376 16.99 -8.90 -11.89
CA TYR A 376 15.68 -8.60 -12.47
C TYR A 376 15.16 -9.78 -13.32
N GLU A 377 15.98 -10.36 -14.19
CA GLU A 377 15.61 -11.51 -15.04
C GLU A 377 15.20 -12.73 -14.21
N LYS A 378 15.96 -13.05 -13.16
CA LYS A 378 15.74 -14.23 -12.32
C LYS A 378 14.39 -14.21 -11.60
N HIS A 379 13.84 -13.03 -11.35
CA HIS A 379 12.66 -12.84 -10.50
C HIS A 379 11.43 -12.34 -11.27
N VAL A 380 11.54 -12.19 -12.60
CA VAL A 380 10.48 -11.58 -13.43
C VAL A 380 10.15 -12.46 -14.65
N THR A 381 8.94 -12.32 -15.19
CA THR A 381 8.33 -13.10 -16.28
C THR A 381 9.02 -12.85 -17.66
N PRO A 382 8.58 -13.49 -18.77
CA PRO A 382 9.23 -13.39 -20.08
C PRO A 382 9.39 -11.97 -20.65
N HIS A 383 8.69 -10.97 -20.11
CA HIS A 383 8.86 -9.57 -20.51
C HIS A 383 10.17 -8.96 -19.99
N ALA A 384 10.68 -9.37 -18.82
CA ALA A 384 11.99 -8.95 -18.35
C ALA A 384 13.12 -9.53 -19.22
N GLU A 385 12.98 -10.76 -19.71
CA GLU A 385 13.94 -11.31 -20.67
C GLU A 385 14.07 -10.41 -21.91
N LYS A 386 12.98 -9.79 -22.38
CA LYS A 386 13.04 -8.86 -23.51
C LYS A 386 13.83 -7.60 -23.19
N VAL A 387 13.72 -7.07 -21.98
CA VAL A 387 14.46 -5.88 -21.53
C VAL A 387 15.95 -6.19 -21.43
N VAL A 388 16.29 -7.31 -20.77
CA VAL A 388 17.67 -7.79 -20.62
C VAL A 388 18.27 -8.09 -21.99
N LYS A 389 17.56 -8.82 -22.86
CA LYS A 389 18.00 -9.07 -24.25
C LYS A 389 18.16 -7.79 -25.06
N SER A 390 17.32 -6.77 -24.84
CA SER A 390 17.41 -5.48 -25.55
C SER A 390 18.62 -4.67 -25.09
N PHE A 391 18.99 -4.71 -23.82
CA PHE A 391 20.20 -4.08 -23.31
C PHE A 391 21.45 -4.87 -23.73
N SER A 392 21.43 -6.19 -23.57
CA SER A 392 22.53 -7.10 -23.92
C SER A 392 22.82 -7.16 -25.43
N SER A 393 21.86 -6.82 -26.29
CA SER A 393 22.08 -6.75 -27.74
C SER A 393 22.70 -5.44 -28.22
N LEU A 394 22.77 -4.43 -27.36
CA LEU A 394 23.51 -3.20 -27.64
C LEU A 394 25.00 -3.50 -27.75
N GLY A 395 25.71 -2.80 -28.63
CA GLY A 395 27.17 -2.93 -28.70
C GLY A 395 27.82 -2.49 -27.37
N PRO A 396 29.01 -3.00 -26.98
CA PRO A 396 29.66 -2.67 -25.71
C PRO A 396 29.84 -1.16 -25.50
N ASN A 397 30.23 -0.44 -26.56
CA ASN A 397 30.36 1.02 -26.53
C ASN A 397 29.03 1.75 -26.28
N ILE A 398 27.90 1.11 -26.57
CA ILE A 398 26.55 1.64 -26.31
C ILE A 398 26.16 1.28 -24.87
N GLN A 399 26.40 0.06 -24.41
CA GLN A 399 26.14 -0.33 -23.02
C GLN A 399 26.89 0.52 -22.00
N GLU A 400 28.11 0.97 -22.32
CA GLU A 400 28.88 1.90 -21.49
C GLU A 400 28.39 3.36 -21.56
N LEU A 401 27.63 3.72 -22.60
CA LEU A 401 27.12 5.08 -22.82
C LEU A 401 25.71 5.32 -22.29
N PHE A 402 24.97 4.25 -21.97
CA PHE A 402 23.58 4.34 -21.54
C PHE A 402 23.41 3.75 -20.14
N SER A 403 22.63 4.44 -19.30
CA SER A 403 22.29 3.91 -17.98
C SER A 403 21.03 3.06 -18.01
N ILE A 404 20.97 2.05 -17.15
CA ILE A 404 19.74 1.30 -16.92
C ILE A 404 18.59 2.19 -16.45
N GLN A 405 18.89 3.27 -15.72
CA GLN A 405 17.89 4.26 -15.32
C GLN A 405 17.21 4.92 -16.53
N GLU A 406 17.96 5.28 -17.58
CA GLU A 406 17.39 5.82 -18.83
C GLU A 406 16.50 4.81 -19.55
N LEU A 407 16.93 3.54 -19.60
CA LEU A 407 16.15 2.46 -20.19
C LEU A 407 14.79 2.33 -19.47
N PHE A 408 14.78 2.36 -18.14
CA PHE A 408 13.55 2.33 -17.36
C PHE A 408 12.72 3.62 -17.52
N ALA A 409 13.37 4.79 -17.59
CA ALA A 409 12.73 6.08 -17.82
C ALA A 409 12.03 6.16 -19.19
N SER A 410 12.54 5.46 -20.20
CA SER A 410 11.96 5.42 -21.55
C SER A 410 10.60 4.71 -21.61
N LYS A 411 10.32 3.78 -20.69
CA LYS A 411 9.17 2.88 -20.81
C LYS A 411 7.82 3.55 -20.57
N PRO A 412 7.65 4.38 -19.52
CA PRO A 412 6.44 5.19 -19.40
C PRO A 412 6.18 6.07 -20.61
N VAL A 413 7.24 6.56 -21.28
CA VAL A 413 7.12 7.35 -22.51
C VAL A 413 6.61 6.48 -23.66
N SER A 414 7.22 5.31 -23.89
CA SER A 414 6.74 4.36 -24.91
C SER A 414 5.29 3.92 -24.67
N MET A 415 4.91 3.67 -23.42
CA MET A 415 3.55 3.25 -23.05
C MET A 415 2.52 4.36 -23.30
N GLU A 416 2.80 5.60 -22.91
CA GLU A 416 1.91 6.74 -23.14
C GLU A 416 1.74 7.03 -24.63
N LEU A 417 2.81 6.89 -25.43
CA LEU A 417 2.75 7.03 -26.88
C LEU A 417 1.88 5.95 -27.55
N ARG A 418 1.89 4.72 -27.02
CA ARG A 418 1.00 3.63 -27.49
C ARG A 418 -0.46 3.87 -27.14
N MET A 419 -0.75 4.36 -25.93
CA MET A 419 -2.12 4.46 -25.43
C MET A 419 -2.82 5.76 -25.85
N ASN A 420 -2.11 6.88 -25.76
CA ASN A 420 -2.71 8.22 -25.79
C ASN A 420 -2.15 9.12 -26.90
N ASN A 421 -1.15 8.65 -27.67
CA ASN A 421 -0.40 9.45 -28.65
C ASN A 421 0.08 10.79 -28.06
N ALA A 422 0.61 10.73 -26.84
CA ALA A 422 1.08 11.90 -26.11
C ALA A 422 2.44 11.61 -25.46
N LEU A 423 3.27 12.65 -25.35
CA LEU A 423 4.44 12.58 -24.49
C LEU A 423 4.00 12.85 -23.04
N PRO A 424 4.49 12.09 -22.06
CA PRO A 424 4.21 12.37 -20.67
C PRO A 424 4.60 13.81 -20.30
N PRO A 425 3.92 14.45 -19.34
CA PRO A 425 4.31 15.77 -18.80
C PRO A 425 5.68 15.78 -18.09
N ILE A 426 6.44 14.68 -18.21
CA ILE A 426 7.77 14.40 -17.68
C ILE A 426 8.85 15.16 -18.47
N TRP A 427 8.55 15.67 -19.67
CA TRP A 427 9.46 16.52 -20.43
C TRP A 427 9.45 17.95 -19.89
N PRO A 428 10.55 18.45 -19.29
CA PRO A 428 10.58 19.84 -18.90
C PRO A 428 10.68 20.70 -20.16
N SER A 429 9.76 21.66 -20.30
CA SER A 429 9.87 22.77 -21.24
C SER A 429 11.01 23.73 -20.91
N GLN A 430 11.80 23.44 -19.86
CA GLN A 430 12.94 24.23 -19.41
C GLN A 430 14.15 23.36 -19.08
N LYS A 431 15.30 23.81 -19.58
CA LYS A 431 16.63 23.23 -19.41
C LYS A 431 16.89 22.80 -17.95
N CYS A 432 16.92 21.49 -17.71
CA CYS A 432 17.67 20.93 -16.60
C CYS A 432 19.10 20.76 -17.14
N GLU A 433 20.09 21.43 -16.55
CA GLU A 433 21.46 21.49 -17.12
C GLU A 433 22.19 20.13 -17.13
N ASN A 434 21.64 19.10 -16.46
CA ASN A 434 22.27 17.79 -16.31
C ASN A 434 21.42 16.60 -16.82
N PHE A 435 20.20 16.80 -17.31
CA PHE A 435 19.37 15.72 -17.87
C PHE A 435 19.35 15.89 -19.38
N GLU A 436 20.08 15.08 -20.14
CA GLU A 436 19.98 15.04 -21.59
C GLU A 436 18.77 14.17 -21.97
N PRO A 437 17.64 14.74 -22.40
CA PRO A 437 16.46 13.96 -22.76
C PRO A 437 16.70 13.05 -23.98
N LEU A 438 17.86 13.22 -24.63
CA LEU A 438 18.27 12.53 -25.84
C LEU A 438 18.50 11.04 -25.62
N GLU A 439 19.01 10.63 -24.45
CA GLU A 439 19.30 9.23 -24.16
C GLU A 439 18.00 8.43 -23.95
N VAL A 440 17.09 8.97 -23.13
CA VAL A 440 15.74 8.43 -22.96
C VAL A 440 15.00 8.37 -24.30
N LEU A 441 15.07 9.43 -25.13
CA LEU A 441 14.48 9.40 -26.47
C LEU A 441 15.11 8.32 -27.35
N THR A 442 16.42 8.10 -27.25
CA THR A 442 17.09 7.09 -28.06
C THR A 442 16.51 5.70 -27.78
N TYR A 443 16.26 5.37 -26.51
CA TYR A 443 15.56 4.13 -26.16
C TYR A 443 14.12 4.07 -26.68
N VAL A 444 13.38 5.18 -26.61
CA VAL A 444 12.02 5.27 -27.20
C VAL A 444 12.05 5.07 -28.71
N PHE A 445 13.02 5.67 -29.40
CA PHE A 445 13.25 5.50 -30.83
C PHE A 445 13.54 4.04 -31.17
N MET A 446 14.50 3.42 -30.49
CA MET A 446 14.86 2.02 -30.71
C MET A 446 13.66 1.09 -30.54
N GLU A 447 12.90 1.27 -29.45
CA GLU A 447 11.73 0.43 -29.14
C GLU A 447 10.62 0.58 -30.18
N LEU A 448 10.18 1.82 -30.46
CA LEU A 448 9.05 2.05 -31.36
C LEU A 448 9.42 1.77 -32.83
N SER A 449 10.68 1.92 -33.21
CA SER A 449 11.13 1.67 -34.59
C SER A 449 11.25 0.19 -34.96
N ALA A 450 11.10 -0.72 -33.99
CA ALA A 450 11.03 -2.15 -34.24
C ALA A 450 9.90 -2.47 -35.24
N ALA A 451 10.10 -3.49 -36.09
CA ALA A 451 9.17 -3.79 -37.19
C ALA A 451 7.70 -3.94 -36.74
N GLU A 452 7.51 -4.56 -35.57
CA GLU A 452 6.20 -4.79 -34.94
C GLU A 452 5.50 -3.50 -34.47
N GLU A 453 6.26 -2.44 -34.19
CA GLU A 453 5.80 -1.18 -33.57
C GLU A 453 5.86 0.02 -34.53
N SER A 454 6.26 -0.22 -35.80
CA SER A 454 6.50 0.81 -36.82
C SER A 454 5.31 1.76 -37.03
N THR A 455 4.07 1.28 -36.87
CA THR A 455 2.86 2.11 -36.97
C THR A 455 2.76 3.13 -35.83
N VAL A 456 3.07 2.72 -34.59
CA VAL A 456 3.08 3.59 -33.41
C VAL A 456 4.19 4.64 -33.56
N PHE A 457 5.36 4.22 -34.05
CA PHE A 457 6.48 5.11 -34.34
C PHE A 457 6.08 6.24 -35.30
N TRP A 458 5.50 5.90 -36.46
CA TRP A 458 5.15 6.91 -37.46
C TRP A 458 4.00 7.82 -37.01
N ASN A 459 3.01 7.30 -36.28
CA ASN A 459 1.92 8.10 -35.73
C ASN A 459 2.43 9.15 -34.74
N ASN A 460 3.48 8.82 -33.98
CA ASN A 460 4.06 9.69 -32.95
C ASN A 460 5.31 10.44 -33.41
N TRP A 461 5.76 10.24 -34.65
CA TRP A 461 6.97 10.85 -35.20
C TRP A 461 7.00 12.39 -35.04
N PRO A 462 5.92 13.15 -35.30
CA PRO A 462 5.93 14.60 -35.09
C PRO A 462 6.27 14.99 -33.64
N LEU A 463 5.70 14.28 -32.66
CA LEU A 463 5.93 14.53 -31.24
C LEU A 463 7.38 14.19 -30.84
N LEU A 464 7.87 13.03 -31.26
CA LEU A 464 9.25 12.60 -31.02
C LEU A 464 10.26 13.56 -31.65
N ARG A 465 10.00 14.01 -32.89
CA ARG A 465 10.82 15.00 -33.59
C ARG A 465 10.87 16.33 -32.85
N ASP A 466 9.72 16.81 -32.39
CA ASP A 466 9.63 18.07 -31.68
C ASP A 466 10.32 17.98 -30.31
N ALA A 467 10.30 16.82 -29.65
CA ALA A 467 10.96 16.57 -28.36
C ALA A 467 12.50 16.54 -28.43
N VAL A 468 13.10 16.07 -29.53
CA VAL A 468 14.57 16.15 -29.76
C VAL A 468 15.04 17.61 -29.85
N GLY A 469 14.14 18.51 -30.27
CA GLY A 469 14.43 19.92 -30.54
C GLY A 469 14.97 20.14 -31.96
N GLY A 470 14.67 21.31 -32.53
CA GLY A 470 14.95 21.63 -33.93
C GLY A 470 16.43 21.52 -34.34
N VAL A 471 16.67 21.17 -35.63
CA VAL A 471 17.86 21.17 -36.52
C VAL A 471 19.28 20.98 -35.95
N ALA A 472 19.45 20.71 -34.66
CA ALA A 472 20.75 20.44 -34.05
C ALA A 472 21.27 19.09 -34.58
N MET A 473 21.95 19.14 -35.73
CA MET A 473 22.36 17.96 -36.52
C MET A 473 23.21 16.98 -35.72
N HIS A 474 23.89 17.42 -34.66
CA HIS A 474 24.66 16.55 -33.79
C HIS A 474 23.75 15.56 -33.02
N ARG A 475 22.57 15.99 -32.55
CA ARG A 475 21.63 15.14 -31.81
C ARG A 475 21.05 14.04 -32.68
N TRP A 476 20.62 14.39 -33.88
CA TRP A 476 20.11 13.44 -34.88
C TRP A 476 21.18 12.45 -35.34
N LYS A 477 22.42 12.93 -35.52
CA LYS A 477 23.56 12.06 -35.82
C LYS A 477 23.85 11.07 -34.68
N GLN A 478 23.73 11.50 -33.43
CA GLN A 478 23.91 10.63 -32.27
C GLN A 478 22.82 9.56 -32.19
N ILE A 479 21.54 9.92 -32.35
CA ILE A 479 20.43 8.94 -32.44
C ILE A 479 20.71 7.93 -33.56
N LEU A 480 21.09 8.39 -34.76
CA LEU A 480 21.37 7.52 -35.89
C LEU A 480 22.57 6.58 -35.62
N LEU A 481 23.61 7.07 -34.94
CA LEU A 481 24.78 6.28 -34.56
C LEU A 481 24.46 5.21 -33.50
N ASN A 482 23.45 5.46 -32.66
CA ASN A 482 23.00 4.54 -31.63
C ASN A 482 21.95 3.55 -32.16
N CYS A 483 21.26 3.89 -33.26
CA CYS A 483 20.19 3.10 -33.86
C CYS A 483 20.54 2.61 -35.28
N ARG A 484 21.79 2.17 -35.52
CA ARG A 484 22.32 1.92 -36.88
C ARG A 484 21.54 0.90 -37.70
N ASP A 485 20.90 -0.04 -37.01
CA ASP A 485 20.19 -1.15 -37.64
C ASP A 485 18.70 -0.84 -37.91
N SER A 486 18.22 0.33 -37.47
CA SER A 486 16.83 0.74 -37.66
C SER A 486 16.64 1.53 -38.96
N GLN A 487 16.08 0.85 -39.97
CA GLN A 487 15.74 1.47 -41.25
C GLN A 487 14.71 2.60 -41.08
N HIS A 488 13.73 2.42 -40.19
CA HIS A 488 12.69 3.43 -39.93
C HIS A 488 13.28 4.73 -39.34
N ILE A 489 14.22 4.61 -38.40
CA ILE A 489 14.90 5.79 -37.82
C ILE A 489 15.76 6.48 -38.88
N ALA A 490 16.52 5.71 -39.67
CA ALA A 490 17.34 6.25 -40.74
C ALA A 490 16.50 7.02 -41.78
N GLU A 491 15.34 6.47 -42.17
CA GLU A 491 14.40 7.10 -43.09
C GLU A 491 13.79 8.38 -42.51
N ALA A 492 13.32 8.33 -41.26
CA ALA A 492 12.70 9.47 -40.59
C ALA A 492 13.70 10.63 -40.42
N ILE A 493 14.93 10.32 -40.01
CA ILE A 493 16.03 11.28 -39.87
C ILE A 493 16.41 11.87 -41.24
N ALA A 494 16.56 11.04 -42.28
CA ALA A 494 16.83 11.52 -43.64
C ALA A 494 15.75 12.51 -44.12
N GLY A 495 14.48 12.28 -43.77
CA GLY A 495 13.37 13.21 -43.99
C GLY A 495 13.59 14.58 -43.32
N VAL A 496 14.07 14.61 -42.06
CA VAL A 496 14.45 15.86 -41.37
C VAL A 496 15.56 16.57 -42.13
N TYR A 497 16.59 15.86 -42.58
CA TYR A 497 17.71 16.42 -43.33
C TYR A 497 17.29 17.01 -44.68
N LEU A 498 16.42 16.30 -45.43
CA LEU A 498 15.90 16.76 -46.72
C LEU A 498 15.01 17.99 -46.57
N ALA A 499 14.22 18.08 -45.50
CA ALA A 499 13.36 19.23 -45.25
C ALA A 499 14.14 20.52 -44.86
N HIS A 500 15.37 20.39 -44.36
CA HIS A 500 16.16 21.51 -43.83
C HIS A 500 17.40 21.87 -44.66
N SER A 501 17.77 21.08 -45.67
CA SER A 501 18.92 21.37 -46.54
C SER A 501 18.48 21.55 -47.99
N ASN A 502 18.71 22.75 -48.56
CA ASN A 502 18.67 22.96 -50.01
C ASN A 502 19.96 22.47 -50.70
N ASN A 503 20.97 22.05 -49.95
CA ASN A 503 22.28 21.63 -50.44
C ASN A 503 22.73 20.36 -49.72
N TRP A 504 22.45 19.22 -50.32
CA TRP A 504 23.13 17.97 -49.97
C TRP A 504 24.51 17.98 -50.63
N CYS A 505 25.58 18.13 -49.85
CA CYS A 505 26.94 17.91 -50.34
C CYS A 505 27.37 16.49 -49.99
N THR A 506 27.32 15.58 -50.98
CA THR A 506 27.79 14.19 -50.87
C THR A 506 29.32 14.04 -50.91
N ASP A 507 30.08 15.14 -50.87
CA ASP A 507 31.54 15.05 -50.88
C ASP A 507 32.09 14.77 -49.48
N ARG A 508 32.13 13.47 -49.15
CA ARG A 508 33.33 12.79 -48.63
C ARG A 508 33.05 11.30 -48.49
N GLY A 509 33.44 10.54 -49.51
CA GLY A 509 33.32 9.09 -49.50
C GLY A 509 33.86 8.38 -50.74
N ARG A 510 35.03 8.78 -51.27
CA ARG A 510 35.83 7.92 -52.14
C ARG A 510 37.30 7.91 -51.71
N GLY A 511 37.74 6.75 -51.22
CA GLY A 511 39.10 6.21 -51.30
C GLY A 511 40.16 6.83 -50.39
N ARG A 512 40.46 6.19 -49.26
CA ARG A 512 41.44 5.11 -49.12
C ARG A 512 41.28 4.41 -47.78
#